data_AF-A0AB40AYE7-F1
#
_entry.id   AF-A0AB40AYE7-F1
#
_cell.length_a   1.000
_cell.length_b   1.000
_cell.length_c   1.000
_cell.angle_alpha   90.00
_cell.angle_beta   90.00
_cell.angle_gamma   90.00
#
_symmetry.space_group_name_H-M   'P 1'
#
loop_
_entity.id
_entity.type
_entity.pdbx_description
1 polymer ?
#
loop_
_entity_poly.entity_id
_entity_poly.type
_entity_poly.pdbx_seq_one_letter_code
_entity_poly.pdbx_strand_id
1 'polypeptide(L)'
;MVNPKRLVEMARKWRRMAQSGRRRILMSRTNSGLKSSEGSLASKGHFVVYTKDGRRFVVPLAHLNSNVFKELFRLSEEEFGLPGDRPIILPCDAVFMEQLVVILRRRISEDVEKALLNSIVSNRCSASSSPFSHASINSYALVHGF
;
A
#
# COMPACT_ATOMS: atom_id res chain seq x y z
N MET A 1 18.18 15.61 -38.26
CA MET A 1 17.29 14.51 -38.69
C MET A 1 17.96 13.18 -38.34
N VAL A 2 17.29 12.31 -37.59
CA VAL A 2 17.89 11.04 -37.13
C VAL A 2 17.99 10.07 -38.30
N ASN A 3 19.17 9.47 -38.51
CA ASN A 3 19.43 8.58 -39.63
C ASN A 3 18.73 7.21 -39.42
N PRO A 4 17.87 6.76 -40.35
CA PRO A 4 17.10 5.52 -40.21
C PRO A 4 17.98 4.26 -40.07
N LYS A 5 19.21 4.27 -40.61
CA LYS A 5 20.15 3.16 -40.46
C LYS A 5 20.58 2.96 -39.01
N ARG A 6 20.79 4.06 -38.26
CA ARG A 6 21.15 4.00 -36.83
C ARG A 6 20.00 3.43 -35.99
N LEU A 7 18.75 3.72 -36.37
CA LEU A 7 17.55 3.24 -35.69
C LEU A 7 17.39 1.72 -35.83
N VAL A 8 17.57 1.19 -37.04
CA VAL A 8 17.55 -0.25 -37.31
C VAL A 8 18.69 -0.97 -36.59
N GLU A 9 19.87 -0.35 -36.52
CA GLU A 9 21.03 -0.90 -35.83
C GLU A 9 20.82 -0.98 -34.32
N MET A 10 20.26 0.08 -33.72
CA MET A 10 19.82 0.07 -32.34
C MET A 10 18.81 -1.05 -32.12
N ALA A 11 17.73 -1.13 -32.91
CA ALA A 11 16.70 -2.16 -32.75
C ALA A 11 17.27 -3.59 -32.78
N ARG A 12 18.26 -3.86 -33.64
CA ARG A 12 18.98 -5.15 -33.65
C ARG A 12 19.78 -5.39 -32.37
N LYS A 13 20.44 -4.35 -31.84
CA LYS A 13 21.18 -4.43 -30.57
C LYS A 13 20.24 -4.70 -29.39
N TRP A 14 19.10 -4.00 -29.30
CA TRP A 14 18.07 -4.24 -28.30
C TRP A 14 17.50 -5.66 -28.38
N ARG A 15 17.25 -6.17 -29.59
CA ARG A 15 16.82 -7.55 -29.79
C ARG A 15 17.85 -8.57 -29.28
N ARG A 16 19.15 -8.33 -29.50
CA ARG A 16 20.24 -9.15 -28.96
C ARG A 16 20.34 -9.07 -27.44
N MET A 17 20.12 -7.90 -26.84
CA MET A 17 20.10 -7.73 -25.38
C MET A 17 18.89 -8.39 -24.72
N ALA A 18 17.72 -8.37 -25.37
CA ALA A 18 16.52 -9.03 -24.88
C ALA A 18 16.60 -10.57 -25.02
N GLN A 19 17.32 -11.07 -26.02
CA GLN A 19 17.51 -12.51 -26.27
C GLN A 19 18.73 -13.10 -25.54
N SER A 20 19.76 -12.30 -25.23
CA SER A 20 20.82 -12.67 -24.29
C SER A 20 20.19 -12.77 -22.91
N GLY A 21 19.78 -14.00 -22.60
CA GLY A 21 18.83 -14.32 -21.55
C GLY A 21 19.01 -13.51 -20.29
N ARG A 22 17.86 -13.17 -19.71
CA ARG A 22 17.62 -12.90 -18.29
C ARG A 22 18.70 -13.58 -17.45
N ARG A 23 19.83 -12.90 -17.24
CA ARG A 23 20.73 -13.18 -16.12
C ARG A 23 19.82 -12.88 -14.95
N ARG A 24 19.13 -13.91 -14.45
CA ARG A 24 18.59 -13.86 -13.11
C ARG A 24 19.79 -13.46 -12.29
N ILE A 25 19.77 -12.23 -11.81
CA ILE A 25 20.52 -11.89 -10.62
C ILE A 25 20.06 -12.97 -9.65
N LEU A 26 20.92 -13.96 -9.42
CA LEU A 26 20.67 -14.98 -8.43
C LEU A 26 20.78 -14.22 -7.11
N MET A 27 19.69 -13.57 -6.69
CA MET A 27 19.57 -13.07 -5.34
C MET A 27 19.57 -14.32 -4.47
N SER A 28 20.69 -14.56 -3.78
CA SER A 28 20.84 -15.66 -2.84
C SER A 28 19.62 -15.69 -1.92
N ARG A 29 18.75 -16.69 -2.14
CA ARG A 29 17.67 -17.05 -1.22
C ARG A 29 18.34 -17.63 0.02
N THR A 30 18.50 -16.85 1.07
CA THR A 30 18.60 -17.39 2.43
C THR A 30 17.26 -18.03 2.77
N ASN A 31 17.25 -19.35 2.63
CA ASN A 31 16.11 -20.24 2.77
C ASN A 31 16.01 -20.63 4.27
N SER A 32 15.27 -19.88 5.08
CA SER A 32 14.82 -20.37 6.40
C SER A 32 13.38 -20.87 6.25
N GLY A 33 13.27 -22.18 6.07
CA GLY A 33 12.04 -22.84 5.65
C GLY A 33 10.93 -22.86 6.68
N LEU A 34 9.71 -22.94 6.16
CA LEU A 34 8.58 -23.68 6.72
C LEU A 34 7.76 -24.16 5.53
N LYS A 35 7.80 -25.47 5.26
CA LYS A 35 6.91 -26.15 4.30
C LYS A 35 5.65 -26.54 5.06
N SER A 36 4.50 -26.07 4.60
CA SER A 36 3.23 -26.76 4.85
C SER A 36 2.41 -26.76 3.56
N SER A 37 1.85 -27.94 3.29
CA SER A 37 1.27 -28.42 2.05
C SER A 37 -0.05 -27.74 1.66
N GLU A 38 -0.39 -27.93 0.38
CA GLU A 38 -1.71 -27.77 -0.26
C GLU A 38 -2.33 -26.37 -0.36
N GLY A 39 -2.24 -25.78 -1.57
CA GLY A 39 -2.99 -24.59 -1.95
C GLY A 39 -2.28 -23.73 -2.98
N SER A 40 -2.50 -24.06 -4.24
CA SER A 40 -2.00 -23.42 -5.46
C SER A 40 -2.04 -21.88 -5.50
N LEU A 41 -1.05 -21.27 -6.18
CA LEU A 41 -0.90 -19.85 -6.55
C LEU A 41 -0.44 -18.82 -5.47
N ALA A 42 0.75 -19.11 -4.97
CA ALA A 42 1.89 -18.19 -4.86
C ALA A 42 2.20 -17.60 -3.48
N SER A 43 3.41 -17.92 -3.00
CA SER A 43 4.19 -17.08 -2.10
C SER A 43 4.62 -15.80 -2.84
N LYS A 44 3.64 -14.94 -3.17
CA LYS A 44 3.82 -13.60 -3.72
C LYS A 44 4.34 -12.71 -2.59
N GLY A 45 5.64 -12.72 -2.33
CA GLY A 45 6.34 -11.68 -1.55
C GLY A 45 5.78 -11.27 -0.17
N HIS A 46 6.43 -10.27 0.42
CA HIS A 46 5.96 -9.57 1.62
C HIS A 46 6.10 -8.07 1.37
N PHE A 47 5.24 -7.27 2.01
CA PHE A 47 5.42 -5.83 2.11
C PHE A 47 5.78 -5.46 3.55
N VAL A 48 6.35 -4.28 3.70
CA VAL A 48 6.78 -3.73 4.99
C VAL A 48 5.96 -2.49 5.28
N VAL A 49 5.39 -2.41 6.48
CA VAL A 49 4.71 -1.23 7.00
C VAL A 49 5.31 -0.84 8.34
N TYR A 50 5.21 0.45 8.65
CA TYR A 50 5.59 1.01 9.93
C TYR A 50 4.35 1.53 10.64
N THR A 51 4.31 1.44 11.97
CA THR A 51 3.27 2.10 12.77
C THR A 51 3.67 3.54 13.09
N LYS A 52 2.73 4.33 13.63
CA LYS A 52 3.03 5.68 14.14
C LYS A 52 4.14 5.68 15.22
N ASP A 53 4.27 4.57 15.95
CA ASP A 53 5.31 4.35 16.96
C ASP A 53 6.68 3.96 16.37
N GLY A 54 6.80 3.94 15.03
CA GLY A 54 8.03 3.57 14.32
C GLY A 54 8.34 2.07 14.29
N ARG A 55 7.42 1.20 14.76
CA ARG A 55 7.66 -0.25 14.74
C ARG A 55 7.42 -0.83 13.35
N ARG A 56 8.30 -1.75 12.95
CA ARG A 56 8.30 -2.38 11.63
C ARG A 56 7.55 -3.70 11.64
N PHE A 57 6.63 -3.88 10.69
CA PHE A 57 5.88 -5.12 10.48
C PHE A 57 6.04 -5.64 9.05
N VAL A 58 6.17 -6.96 8.91
CA VAL A 58 6.31 -7.65 7.62
C VAL A 58 5.03 -8.45 7.38
N VAL A 59 4.33 -8.14 6.29
CA VAL A 59 3.00 -8.71 6.00
C VAL A 59 3.02 -9.38 4.63
N PRO A 60 2.45 -10.60 4.46
CA PRO A 60 2.38 -11.25 3.14
C PRO A 60 1.53 -10.42 2.16
N LEU A 61 1.95 -10.32 0.88
CA LEU A 61 1.20 -9.53 -0.13
C LEU A 61 -0.22 -10.05 -0.37
N ALA A 62 -0.52 -11.30 0.02
CA ALA A 62 -1.88 -11.86 -0.01
C ALA A 62 -2.91 -10.97 0.72
N HIS A 63 -2.47 -10.17 1.70
CA HIS A 63 -3.36 -9.31 2.50
C HIS A 63 -3.55 -7.90 1.93
N LEU A 64 -2.85 -7.51 0.86
CA LEU A 64 -3.02 -6.19 0.24
C LEU A 64 -4.46 -5.94 -0.24
N ASN A 65 -5.16 -7.00 -0.63
CA ASN A 65 -6.54 -6.90 -1.11
C ASN A 65 -7.60 -6.96 0.01
N SER A 66 -7.20 -7.20 1.27
CA SER A 66 -8.13 -7.14 2.40
C SER A 66 -8.66 -5.72 2.56
N ASN A 67 -9.94 -5.61 2.92
CA ASN A 67 -10.58 -4.33 3.14
C ASN A 67 -9.90 -3.58 4.29
N VAL A 68 -9.42 -4.30 5.30
CA VAL A 68 -8.71 -3.73 6.46
C VAL A 68 -7.46 -2.99 6.02
N PHE A 69 -6.61 -3.62 5.18
CA PHE A 69 -5.41 -2.96 4.67
C PHE A 69 -5.72 -1.84 3.70
N LYS A 70 -6.74 -1.98 2.85
CA LYS A 70 -7.18 -0.88 1.97
C LYS A 70 -7.58 0.36 2.76
N GLU A 71 -8.35 0.18 3.83
CA GLU A 71 -8.76 1.28 4.70
C GLU A 71 -7.57 1.89 5.43
N LEU A 72 -6.65 1.06 5.95
CA LEU A 72 -5.40 1.52 6.57
C LEU A 72 -4.49 2.29 5.60
N PHE A 73 -4.41 1.89 4.33
CA PHE A 73 -3.65 2.62 3.32
C PHE A 73 -4.34 3.91 2.90
N ARG A 74 -5.67 3.92 2.78
CA ARG A 74 -6.42 5.16 2.54
C ARG A 74 -6.17 6.17 3.66
N LEU A 75 -6.26 5.70 4.90
CA LEU A 75 -5.93 6.47 6.10
C LEU A 75 -4.48 6.99 6.09
N SER A 76 -3.54 6.13 5.75
CA SER A 76 -2.12 6.48 5.63
C SER A 76 -1.90 7.57 4.58
N GLU A 77 -2.55 7.48 3.43
CA GLU A 77 -2.47 8.49 2.38
C GLU A 77 -3.10 9.83 2.80
N GLU A 78 -4.23 9.79 3.50
CA GLU A 78 -4.89 11.01 4.02
C GLU A 78 -4.02 11.74 5.05
N GLU A 79 -3.30 11.02 5.91
CA GLU A 79 -2.48 11.62 6.99
C GLU A 79 -1.04 11.92 6.57
N PHE A 80 -0.40 11.03 5.81
CA PHE A 80 1.03 11.11 5.48
C PHE A 80 1.31 11.36 3.99
N GLY A 81 0.27 11.33 3.15
CA GLY A 81 0.40 11.40 1.70
C GLY A 81 0.89 10.09 1.07
N LEU A 82 1.09 10.11 -0.25
CA LEU A 82 1.59 8.95 -0.98
C LEU A 82 3.03 8.60 -0.57
N PRO A 83 3.32 7.31 -0.31
CA PRO A 83 4.68 6.86 -0.04
C PRO A 83 5.51 6.94 -1.33
N GLY A 84 6.36 7.97 -1.45
CA GLY A 84 7.41 8.04 -2.47
C GLY A 84 8.55 7.09 -2.13
N ASP A 85 9.75 7.62 -1.91
CA ASP A 85 10.90 6.83 -1.39
C ASP A 85 10.83 6.57 0.13
N ARG A 86 9.71 6.93 0.76
CA ARG A 86 9.51 6.81 2.21
C ARG A 86 8.81 5.49 2.55
N PRO A 87 9.05 4.94 3.74
CA PRO A 87 8.29 3.79 4.22
C PRO A 87 6.79 4.12 4.32
N ILE A 88 5.96 3.10 4.14
CA ILE A 88 4.51 3.22 4.37
C ILE A 88 4.26 3.25 5.88
N ILE A 89 3.71 4.35 6.38
CA ILE A 89 3.40 4.54 7.81
C ILE A 89 1.89 4.43 7.99
N LEU A 90 1.44 3.47 8.77
CA LEU A 90 0.03 3.28 9.09
C LEU A 90 -0.35 4.09 10.34
N PRO A 91 -1.52 4.74 10.34
CA PRO A 91 -2.01 5.52 11.49
C PRO A 91 -2.65 4.61 12.54
N CYS A 92 -1.89 3.60 12.97
CA CYS A 92 -2.22 2.69 14.06
C CYS A 92 -1.00 2.51 14.95
N ASP A 93 -1.25 2.09 16.19
CA ASP A 93 -0.17 1.73 17.10
C ASP A 93 0.35 0.31 16.84
N ALA A 94 1.49 0.00 17.47
CA ALA A 94 2.08 -1.32 17.44
C ALA A 94 1.15 -2.42 17.96
N VAL A 95 0.37 -2.14 19.00
CA VAL A 95 -0.49 -3.12 19.66
C VAL A 95 -1.58 -3.62 18.71
N PHE A 96 -2.24 -2.69 18.01
CA PHE A 96 -3.23 -2.99 16.99
C PHE A 96 -2.62 -3.84 15.86
N MET A 97 -1.43 -3.46 15.37
CA MET A 97 -0.75 -4.22 14.31
C MET A 97 -0.34 -5.62 14.74
N GLU A 98 0.12 -5.80 15.99
CA GLU A 98 0.44 -7.12 16.54
C GLU A 98 -0.81 -8.03 16.57
N GLN A 99 -1.94 -7.50 17.05
CA GLN A 99 -3.22 -8.22 17.04
C GLN A 99 -3.65 -8.58 15.62
N LEU A 100 -3.57 -7.61 14.70
CA LEU A 100 -3.92 -7.80 13.30
C LEU A 100 -3.07 -8.90 12.65
N VAL A 101 -1.75 -8.91 12.86
CA VAL A 101 -0.87 -9.96 12.34
C VAL A 101 -1.20 -11.34 12.91
N VAL A 102 -1.55 -11.43 14.19
CA VAL A 102 -2.01 -12.70 14.80
C VAL A 102 -3.30 -13.19 14.14
N ILE A 103 -4.23 -12.29 13.88
CA ILE A 103 -5.51 -12.60 13.22
C ILE A 103 -5.28 -13.06 11.77
N LEU A 104 -4.42 -12.38 11.00
CA LEU A 104 -4.07 -12.78 9.62
C LEU A 104 -3.49 -14.20 9.54
N ARG A 105 -2.70 -14.62 10.53
CA ARG A 105 -2.10 -15.97 10.57
C ARG A 105 -3.14 -17.08 10.74
N ARG A 106 -4.32 -16.78 11.31
CA ARG A 106 -5.32 -17.79 11.67
C ARG A 106 -6.42 -18.00 10.63
N ARG A 107 -6.34 -17.33 9.47
CA ARG A 107 -7.44 -17.08 8.53
C ARG A 107 -8.60 -16.36 9.22
N ILE A 108 -8.89 -15.16 8.75
CA ILE A 108 -9.90 -14.28 9.33
C ILE A 108 -11.28 -14.75 8.86
N SER A 109 -12.26 -14.87 9.77
CA SER A 109 -13.66 -15.01 9.38
C SER A 109 -14.23 -13.66 8.96
N GLU A 110 -15.24 -13.65 8.08
CA GLU A 110 -15.82 -12.40 7.56
C GLU A 110 -16.34 -11.49 8.68
N ASP A 111 -16.88 -12.06 9.76
CA ASP A 111 -17.39 -11.29 10.90
C ASP A 111 -16.27 -10.58 11.66
N VAL A 112 -15.10 -11.21 11.79
CA VAL A 112 -13.93 -10.59 12.43
C VAL A 112 -13.36 -9.49 11.52
N GLU A 113 -13.31 -9.69 10.21
CA GLU A 113 -12.88 -8.65 9.27
C GLU A 113 -13.80 -7.42 9.34
N LYS A 114 -15.12 -7.63 9.37
CA LYS A 114 -16.12 -6.55 9.53
C LYS A 114 -15.97 -5.84 10.88
N ALA A 115 -15.77 -6.57 11.98
CA ALA A 115 -15.57 -5.96 13.29
C ALA A 115 -14.29 -5.10 13.33
N LEU A 116 -13.19 -5.58 12.74
CA LEU A 116 -11.94 -4.82 12.64
C LEU A 116 -12.11 -3.55 11.79
N LEU A 117 -12.79 -3.66 10.64
CA LEU A 117 -13.11 -2.50 9.80
C LEU A 117 -13.94 -1.47 10.54
N ASN A 118 -15.00 -1.91 11.22
CA ASN A 118 -15.84 -1.03 12.01
C ASN A 118 -15.03 -0.35 13.12
N SER A 119 -14.12 -1.05 13.78
CA SER A 119 -13.24 -0.44 14.78
C SER A 119 -12.35 0.66 14.18
N ILE A 120 -11.75 0.43 13.01
CA ILE A 120 -10.93 1.43 12.31
C ILE A 120 -11.77 2.65 11.91
N VAL A 121 -12.96 2.41 11.34
CA VAL A 121 -13.86 3.47 10.88
C VAL A 121 -14.45 4.24 12.07
N SER A 122 -14.90 3.56 13.13
CA SER A 122 -15.46 4.19 14.33
C SER A 122 -14.47 5.05 15.08
N ASN A 123 -13.17 4.69 15.07
CA ASN A 123 -12.13 5.54 15.67
C ASN A 123 -12.01 6.90 14.97
N ARG A 124 -12.48 7.04 13.71
CA ARG A 124 -12.58 8.33 13.03
C ARG A 124 -13.71 9.21 13.56
N CYS A 125 -14.80 8.61 14.04
CA CYS A 125 -15.97 9.35 14.51
C CYS A 125 -15.74 10.06 15.85
N SER A 126 -14.62 9.82 16.54
CA SER A 126 -14.24 10.56 17.74
C SER A 126 -13.42 11.83 17.44
N ALA A 127 -12.99 12.06 16.19
CA ALA A 127 -12.15 13.21 15.81
C ALA A 127 -12.88 14.27 14.95
N SER A 128 -14.16 14.08 14.62
CA SER A 128 -14.93 15.03 13.79
C SER A 128 -16.27 15.43 14.41
N SER A 129 -16.25 16.02 15.60
CA SER A 129 -17.37 16.84 16.08
C SER A 129 -17.02 18.33 15.94
N SER A 130 -17.00 18.82 14.70
CA SER A 130 -17.26 20.24 14.43
C SER A 130 -18.13 20.33 13.17
N PRO A 131 -19.42 20.69 13.29
CA PRO A 131 -20.28 20.89 12.13
C PRO A 131 -19.93 22.23 11.49
N PHE A 132 -19.14 22.21 10.40
CA PHE A 132 -19.09 23.35 9.49
C PHE A 132 -20.30 23.25 8.55
N SER A 133 -21.40 23.88 8.95
CA SER A 133 -22.47 24.25 8.04
C SER A 133 -21.93 25.35 7.12
N HIS A 134 -21.71 25.03 5.84
CA HIS A 134 -21.57 26.06 4.81
C HIS A 134 -22.77 25.99 3.89
N ALA A 135 -23.71 26.90 4.15
CA ALA A 135 -24.78 27.23 3.23
C ALA A 135 -24.17 27.78 1.93
N SER A 136 -24.66 27.27 0.81
CA SER A 136 -24.37 27.81 -0.52
C SER A 136 -25.30 28.98 -0.79
N ILE A 137 -24.77 30.18 -1.06
CA ILE A 137 -25.40 31.17 -1.94
C ILE A 137 -24.30 31.94 -2.70
N ASN A 138 -24.35 31.83 -4.02
CA ASN A 138 -23.70 32.73 -4.98
C ASN A 138 -24.27 34.16 -4.88
N SER A 139 -23.42 35.19 -4.91
CA SER A 139 -23.62 36.36 -5.79
C SER A 139 -22.42 37.31 -5.81
N TYR A 140 -22.17 37.79 -7.02
CA TYR A 140 -21.34 38.90 -7.48
C TYR A 140 -21.53 40.21 -6.68
N ALA A 141 -20.44 40.96 -6.45
CA ALA A 141 -20.44 42.43 -6.43
C ALA A 141 -19.01 42.99 -6.40
N LEU A 142 -18.78 43.93 -7.31
CA LEU A 142 -17.64 44.85 -7.40
C LEU A 142 -17.47 45.70 -6.13
N VAL A 143 -16.23 46.17 -5.87
CA VAL A 143 -15.82 47.60 -5.83
C VAL A 143 -14.59 47.82 -4.91
N HIS A 144 -13.68 48.63 -5.45
CA HIS A 144 -12.47 49.30 -4.95
C HIS A 144 -12.42 49.86 -3.50
N GLY A 145 -11.17 50.09 -3.05
CA GLY A 145 -10.73 51.12 -2.07
C GLY A 145 -10.08 50.51 -0.83
N PHE A 146 -8.85 50.82 -0.40
CA PHE A 146 -7.94 51.97 -0.58
C PHE A 146 -6.50 51.51 -0.87
#